data_AF-A0AAN7CMW1-F1
#
_entry.id   AF-A0AAN7CMW1-F1
#
_cell.length_a   1.000
_cell.length_b   1.000
_cell.length_c   1.000
_cell.angle_alpha   90.00
_cell.angle_beta   90.00
_cell.angle_gamma   90.00
#
_symmetry.space_group_name_H-M   'P 1'
#
loop_
_entity.id
_entity.type
_entity.pdbx_description
1 polymer ?
#
loop_
_entity_poly.entity_id
_entity_poly.type
_entity_poly.pdbx_seq_one_letter_code
_entity_poly.pdbx_strand_id
1 'polypeptide(L)'
;MTDMKSNILPESEIYDEFGEIKPGWQPVLDDRLWTCSDPNSEHHLEYIIASLLKEYLLSDDDGTAAAFARRFDDLYDTVYEPKYNGYGGKKKGWTGYLVAFYDTVCETAVQIRYDDPKQDKLVELLVELGKLPPRAVKIFQSKFEWVDTEVWSHHLLLPEQLWVLDPGELYRDSFGDFTTPENLLSLERESADYVNFHAFNARCMAAGLDARSKGRFSAEGHRISVGLDPGYPNYEAPWISCQVLVAAQYIVLAGHVIAAECVRKQLPPDRYCWKGWENGNGPSVWKHWATKLGEIADTLRRGEDPGFRVLEGNRGTLKDMVIKARDKMVALEPELVAQSDSDPVTEAKTETQAQLAGEAEGY
;
A
#
# COMPACT_ATOMS: atom_id res chain seq x y z
N MET A 1 -18.59 9.41 -4.25
CA MET A 1 -17.70 10.46 -3.72
C MET A 1 -18.46 11.20 -2.65
N THR A 2 -18.47 10.61 -1.46
CA THR A 2 -18.92 11.27 -0.24
C THR A 2 -17.78 12.21 0.15
N ASP A 3 -18.11 13.47 0.39
CA ASP A 3 -17.20 14.51 0.86
C ASP A 3 -16.61 14.06 2.21
N MET A 4 -15.42 13.43 2.19
CA MET A 4 -14.58 13.23 3.38
C MET A 4 -14.07 14.61 3.81
N LYS A 5 -14.96 15.40 4.40
CA LYS A 5 -14.55 16.60 5.12
C LYS A 5 -13.59 16.13 6.19
N SER A 6 -12.39 16.70 6.19
CA SER A 6 -11.40 16.57 7.25
C SER A 6 -12.05 17.04 8.56
N ASN A 7 -12.67 16.12 9.29
CA ASN A 7 -13.03 16.33 10.68
C ASN A 7 -11.71 16.38 11.44
N ILE A 8 -11.18 17.59 11.62
CA ILE A 8 -10.07 17.80 12.53
C ILE A 8 -10.59 17.43 13.91
N LEU A 9 -10.11 16.28 14.40
CA LEU A 9 -10.40 15.81 15.75
C LEU A 9 -9.97 16.90 16.74
N PRO A 10 -10.78 17.24 17.76
CA PRO A 10 -10.41 18.21 18.79
C PRO A 10 -9.03 17.90 19.39
N GLU A 11 -8.30 18.91 19.90
CA GLU A 11 -6.96 18.70 20.48
C GLU A 11 -6.94 17.61 21.57
N SER A 12 -8.01 17.46 22.34
CA SER A 12 -8.18 16.38 23.34
C SER A 12 -8.23 14.96 22.75
N GLU A 13 -8.43 14.82 21.45
CA GLU A 13 -8.40 13.56 20.71
C GLU A 13 -7.05 13.33 20.02
N ILE A 14 -6.25 14.38 19.84
CA ILE A 14 -4.88 14.32 19.33
C ILE A 14 -3.89 14.06 20.47
N TYR A 15 -4.14 14.65 21.64
CA TYR A 15 -3.27 14.57 22.80
C TYR A 15 -3.92 13.79 23.95
N ASP A 16 -3.12 13.04 24.71
CA ASP A 16 -3.53 12.36 25.94
C ASP A 16 -3.60 13.33 27.13
N GLU A 17 -3.94 12.81 28.30
CA GLU A 17 -4.06 13.61 29.53
C GLU A 17 -2.73 14.24 30.00
N PHE A 18 -1.60 13.81 29.43
CA PHE A 18 -0.26 14.33 29.69
C PHE A 18 0.23 15.29 28.59
N GLY A 19 -0.58 15.55 27.56
CA GLY A 19 -0.21 16.38 26.43
C GLY A 19 0.70 15.66 25.42
N GLU A 20 0.81 14.33 25.49
CA GLU A 20 1.52 13.52 24.50
C GLU A 20 0.58 13.18 23.34
N ILE A 21 1.09 13.13 22.11
CA ILE A 21 0.25 12.74 20.95
C ILE A 21 -0.20 11.29 21.17
N LYS A 22 -1.52 11.06 21.28
CA LYS A 22 -2.09 9.71 21.32
C LYS A 22 -1.57 8.93 20.10
N PRO A 23 -1.25 7.62 20.24
CA PRO A 23 -0.93 6.82 19.07
C PRO A 23 -2.03 7.02 18.01
N GLY A 24 -1.68 7.43 16.79
CA GLY A 24 -2.67 7.93 15.81
C GLY A 24 -3.86 7.00 15.56
N TRP A 25 -3.66 5.69 15.76
CA TRP A 25 -4.69 4.65 15.62
C TRP A 25 -5.69 4.58 16.77
N GLN A 26 -5.31 4.97 17.99
CA GLN A 26 -6.19 4.83 19.15
C GLN A 26 -7.40 5.77 19.07
N PRO A 27 -7.29 7.06 18.68
CA PRO A 27 -8.43 7.93 18.45
C PRO A 27 -9.45 7.38 17.45
N VAL A 28 -9.01 6.70 16.38
CA VAL A 28 -9.92 6.06 15.41
C VAL A 28 -10.75 4.97 16.07
N LEU A 29 -10.12 4.12 16.89
CA LEU A 29 -10.85 3.09 17.62
C LEU A 29 -11.74 3.68 18.71
N ASP A 30 -11.29 4.73 19.39
CA ASP A 30 -12.06 5.42 20.43
C ASP A 30 -13.31 6.11 19.87
N ASP A 31 -13.22 6.73 18.69
CA ASP A 31 -14.36 7.31 17.98
C ASP A 31 -15.40 6.23 17.64
N ARG A 32 -14.98 5.07 17.12
CA ARG A 32 -15.89 3.93 16.88
C ARG A 32 -16.52 3.43 18.17
N LEU A 33 -15.74 3.29 19.24
CA LEU A 33 -16.24 2.84 20.54
C LEU A 33 -17.27 3.81 21.11
N TRP A 34 -17.10 5.11 20.88
CA TRP A 34 -18.04 6.13 21.30
C TRP A 34 -19.30 6.13 20.44
N THR A 35 -19.15 6.27 19.12
CA THR A 35 -20.25 6.47 18.15
C THR A 35 -21.10 5.22 17.91
N CYS A 36 -20.53 4.02 18.11
CA CYS A 36 -21.19 2.75 17.83
C CYS A 36 -21.64 2.00 19.10
N SER A 37 -21.66 2.67 20.26
CA SER A 37 -21.90 2.05 21.57
C SER A 37 -23.33 1.53 21.82
N ASP A 38 -24.34 2.00 21.09
CA ASP A 38 -25.72 1.53 21.28
C ASP A 38 -25.89 0.06 20.82
N PRO A 39 -26.20 -0.89 21.72
CA PRO A 39 -26.37 -2.30 21.37
C PRO A 39 -27.54 -2.58 20.42
N ASN A 40 -28.48 -1.63 20.27
CA ASN A 40 -29.60 -1.75 19.34
C ASN A 40 -29.29 -1.15 17.96
N SER A 41 -28.16 -0.45 17.82
CA SER A 41 -27.73 0.14 16.56
C SER A 41 -27.25 -0.93 15.58
N GLU A 42 -27.47 -0.70 14.29
CA GLU A 42 -26.87 -1.53 13.25
C GLU A 42 -25.34 -1.41 13.17
N HIS A 43 -24.78 -0.37 13.79
CA HIS A 43 -23.34 -0.14 13.90
C HIS A 43 -22.71 -0.81 15.12
N HIS A 44 -23.48 -1.45 16.01
CA HIS A 44 -22.90 -2.08 17.20
C HIS A 44 -21.82 -3.14 16.89
N LEU A 45 -21.88 -3.75 15.71
CA LEU A 45 -20.83 -4.65 15.25
C LEU A 45 -19.46 -3.96 15.12
N GLU A 46 -19.43 -2.71 14.66
CA GLU A 46 -18.21 -1.90 14.56
C GLU A 46 -17.64 -1.60 15.94
N TYR A 47 -18.50 -1.37 16.94
CA TYR A 47 -18.06 -1.25 18.34
C TYR A 47 -17.35 -2.52 18.83
N ILE A 48 -17.92 -3.69 18.57
CA ILE A 48 -17.33 -4.96 19.01
C ILE A 48 -15.99 -5.20 18.30
N ILE A 49 -15.92 -4.97 16.99
CA ILE A 49 -14.69 -5.08 16.20
C ILE A 49 -13.62 -4.12 16.72
N ALA A 50 -13.95 -2.84 16.91
CA ALA A 50 -13.03 -1.83 17.41
C ALA A 50 -12.54 -2.16 18.82
N SER A 51 -13.42 -2.68 19.68
CA SER A 51 -13.07 -3.13 21.03
C SER A 51 -12.05 -4.27 21.01
N LEU A 52 -12.31 -5.32 20.22
CA LEU A 52 -11.37 -6.44 20.08
C LEU A 52 -10.04 -5.99 19.46
N LEU A 53 -10.08 -5.12 18.46
CA LEU A 53 -8.88 -4.63 17.81
C LEU A 53 -8.04 -3.77 18.77
N LYS A 54 -8.69 -2.91 19.55
CA LYS A 54 -8.01 -2.10 20.59
C LYS A 54 -7.38 -2.99 21.66
N GLU A 55 -8.11 -3.98 22.16
CA GLU A 55 -7.59 -4.95 23.14
C GLU A 55 -6.38 -5.71 22.57
N TYR A 56 -6.47 -6.15 21.31
CA TYR A 56 -5.37 -6.82 20.63
C TYR A 56 -4.14 -5.92 20.50
N LEU A 57 -4.31 -4.68 20.04
CA LEU A 57 -3.20 -3.74 19.86
C LEU A 57 -2.54 -3.35 21.19
N LEU A 58 -3.30 -3.26 22.28
CA LEU A 58 -2.82 -2.96 23.63
C LEU A 58 -2.27 -4.17 24.40
N SER A 59 -2.46 -5.40 23.90
CA SER A 59 -1.92 -6.59 24.58
C SER A 59 -0.37 -6.58 24.55
N ASP A 60 0.23 -6.55 25.75
CA ASP A 60 1.68 -6.62 25.96
C ASP A 60 2.21 -8.07 25.96
N ASP A 61 1.38 -9.02 26.38
CA ASP A 61 1.63 -10.44 26.20
C ASP A 61 1.38 -10.81 24.73
N ASP A 62 2.03 -11.89 24.27
CA ASP A 62 1.65 -12.65 23.07
C ASP A 62 0.22 -13.21 23.22
N GLY A 63 -0.80 -12.36 23.43
CA GLY A 63 -2.19 -12.66 23.18
C GLY A 63 -2.27 -13.04 21.73
N THR A 64 -2.03 -14.34 21.47
CA THR A 64 -1.55 -14.79 20.17
C THR A 64 -2.51 -14.29 19.12
N ALA A 65 -2.01 -13.75 18.01
CA ALA A 65 -2.85 -13.38 16.87
C ALA A 65 -3.89 -14.48 16.56
N ALA A 66 -3.54 -15.76 16.82
CA ALA A 66 -4.42 -16.92 16.77
C ALA A 66 -5.63 -16.88 17.73
N ALA A 67 -5.44 -16.47 18.99
CA ALA A 67 -6.52 -16.33 19.96
C ALA A 67 -7.49 -15.20 19.57
N PHE A 68 -6.98 -14.06 19.11
CA PHE A 68 -7.83 -12.98 18.61
C PHE A 68 -8.50 -13.35 17.29
N ALA A 69 -7.81 -14.03 16.38
CA ALA A 69 -8.41 -14.57 15.16
C ALA A 69 -9.62 -15.45 15.48
N ARG A 70 -9.49 -16.36 16.47
CA ARG A 70 -10.64 -17.15 16.94
C ARG A 70 -11.77 -16.29 17.51
N ARG A 71 -11.45 -15.27 18.32
CA ARG A 71 -12.48 -14.36 18.85
C ARG A 71 -13.23 -13.62 17.75
N PHE A 72 -12.53 -13.14 16.72
CA PHE A 72 -13.14 -12.54 15.53
C PHE A 72 -13.97 -13.56 14.74
N ASP A 73 -13.54 -14.81 14.64
CA ASP A 73 -14.31 -15.88 14.01
C ASP A 73 -15.59 -16.21 14.81
N ASP A 74 -15.47 -16.26 16.14
CA ASP A 74 -16.54 -16.56 17.09
C ASP A 74 -17.58 -15.43 17.22
N LEU A 75 -17.24 -14.18 16.82
CA LEU A 75 -18.21 -13.08 16.75
C LEU A 75 -19.42 -13.42 15.88
N TYR A 76 -19.29 -14.42 15.00
CA TYR A 76 -20.27 -14.72 13.98
C TYR A 76 -20.71 -16.19 13.94
N ASP A 77 -21.20 -16.70 15.08
CA ASP A 77 -21.57 -18.12 15.21
C ASP A 77 -23.04 -18.46 14.85
N THR A 78 -23.90 -17.47 14.51
CA THR A 78 -25.37 -17.70 14.42
C THR A 78 -26.07 -17.26 13.14
N VAL A 79 -25.42 -16.56 12.19
CA VAL A 79 -26.09 -16.06 10.97
C VAL A 79 -25.26 -16.36 9.72
N TYR A 80 -25.21 -17.62 9.32
CA TYR A 80 -24.67 -18.04 8.00
C TYR A 80 -25.65 -17.80 6.86
N GLU A 81 -26.41 -16.71 6.93
CA GLU A 81 -27.29 -16.31 5.85
C GLU A 81 -26.91 -14.91 5.38
N PRO A 82 -26.76 -14.70 4.06
CA PRO A 82 -26.59 -13.38 3.50
C PRO A 82 -27.81 -12.52 3.88
N LYS A 83 -27.62 -11.54 4.77
CA LYS A 83 -28.65 -10.55 5.15
C LYS A 83 -28.34 -9.15 4.64
N TYR A 84 -27.48 -9.06 3.62
CA TYR A 84 -27.26 -7.82 2.89
C TYR A 84 -28.35 -7.68 1.83
N ASN A 85 -29.24 -6.69 1.96
CA ASN A 85 -30.36 -6.47 1.04
C ASN A 85 -30.05 -5.42 -0.05
N GLY A 86 -28.80 -5.36 -0.52
CA GLY A 86 -28.37 -4.49 -1.61
C GLY A 86 -28.10 -3.03 -1.19
N TYR A 87 -28.05 -2.14 -2.17
CA TYR A 87 -27.81 -0.70 -1.98
C TYR A 87 -28.96 -0.10 -1.14
N GLY A 88 -28.69 0.21 0.13
CA GLY A 88 -29.62 0.90 1.03
C GLY A 88 -30.19 0.09 2.20
N GLY A 89 -29.60 -1.05 2.59
CA GLY A 89 -30.07 -1.75 3.79
C GLY A 89 -29.01 -2.51 4.59
N LYS A 90 -29.10 -2.30 5.90
CA LYS A 90 -28.57 -3.01 7.08
C LYS A 90 -27.29 -3.84 6.89
N LYS A 91 -26.24 -3.53 7.67
CA LYS A 91 -24.99 -4.30 7.83
C LYS A 91 -25.20 -5.67 8.50
N LYS A 92 -26.20 -6.44 8.09
CA LYS A 92 -26.52 -7.76 8.63
C LYS A 92 -25.97 -8.84 7.69
N GLY A 93 -25.50 -9.94 8.25
CA GLY A 93 -24.87 -11.06 7.51
C GLY A 93 -23.35 -10.92 7.36
N TRP A 94 -22.72 -12.01 6.91
CA TRP A 94 -21.27 -12.13 6.78
C TRP A 94 -20.63 -11.05 5.89
N THR A 95 -21.27 -10.63 4.80
CA THR A 95 -20.73 -9.55 3.96
C THR A 95 -20.56 -8.25 4.76
N GLY A 96 -21.59 -7.83 5.51
CA GLY A 96 -21.54 -6.61 6.31
C GLY A 96 -20.51 -6.69 7.43
N TYR A 97 -20.37 -7.87 8.05
CA TYR A 97 -19.32 -8.14 9.03
C TYR A 97 -17.92 -8.01 8.43
N LEU A 98 -17.64 -8.70 7.33
CA LEU A 98 -16.32 -8.67 6.70
C LEU A 98 -15.99 -7.26 6.18
N VAL A 99 -16.96 -6.54 5.61
CA VAL A 99 -16.80 -5.14 5.20
C VAL A 99 -16.39 -4.28 6.41
N ALA A 100 -17.17 -4.32 7.50
CA ALA A 100 -16.87 -3.54 8.71
C ALA A 100 -15.53 -3.94 9.35
N PHE A 101 -15.19 -5.23 9.32
CA PHE A 101 -13.91 -5.73 9.82
C PHE A 101 -12.73 -5.17 9.03
N TYR A 102 -12.73 -5.32 7.70
CA TYR A 102 -11.64 -4.83 6.87
C TYR A 102 -11.58 -3.29 6.85
N ASP A 103 -12.73 -2.60 6.85
CA ASP A 103 -12.76 -1.13 6.99
C ASP A 103 -12.03 -0.70 8.26
N THR A 104 -12.41 -1.29 9.41
CA THR A 104 -11.82 -0.95 10.71
C THR A 104 -10.32 -1.27 10.74
N VAL A 105 -9.90 -2.43 10.22
CA VAL A 105 -8.49 -2.83 10.16
C VAL A 105 -7.67 -1.87 9.30
N CYS A 106 -8.15 -1.55 8.10
CA CYS A 106 -7.44 -0.67 7.17
C CYS A 106 -7.42 0.78 7.67
N GLU A 107 -8.54 1.33 8.17
CA GLU A 107 -8.59 2.67 8.79
C GLU A 107 -7.60 2.75 9.96
N THR A 108 -7.55 1.72 10.80
CA THR A 108 -6.57 1.63 11.89
C THR A 108 -5.14 1.59 11.35
N ALA A 109 -4.87 0.76 10.33
CA ALA A 109 -3.54 0.62 9.75
C ALA A 109 -3.00 1.92 9.15
N VAL A 110 -3.85 2.74 8.52
CA VAL A 110 -3.47 4.07 7.98
C VAL A 110 -2.96 4.98 9.10
N GLN A 111 -3.51 4.84 10.31
CA GLN A 111 -3.18 5.67 11.46
C GLN A 111 -2.05 5.11 12.34
N ILE A 112 -1.60 3.88 12.09
CA ILE A 112 -0.39 3.33 12.70
C ILE A 112 0.81 3.79 11.85
N ARG A 113 1.80 4.44 12.48
CA ARG A 113 3.05 4.80 11.79
C ARG A 113 3.65 3.59 11.08
N TYR A 114 4.16 3.79 9.86
CA TYR A 114 4.72 2.73 9.02
C TYR A 114 5.82 1.89 9.67
N ASP A 115 6.52 2.43 10.68
CA ASP A 115 7.62 1.83 11.44
C ASP A 115 7.20 1.25 12.80
N ASP A 116 5.95 1.45 13.24
CA ASP A 116 5.45 0.90 14.51
C ASP A 116 5.20 -0.63 14.35
N PRO A 117 5.71 -1.47 15.27
CA PRO A 117 5.47 -2.92 15.26
C PRO A 117 3.99 -3.34 15.25
N LYS A 118 3.07 -2.46 15.62
CA LYS A 118 1.61 -2.73 15.54
C LYS A 118 1.13 -2.92 14.11
N GLN A 119 1.84 -2.40 13.10
CA GLN A 119 1.59 -2.75 11.70
C GLN A 119 1.72 -4.26 11.50
N ASP A 120 2.77 -4.86 12.07
CA ASP A 120 3.01 -6.30 11.98
C ASP A 120 1.95 -7.07 12.78
N LYS A 121 1.53 -6.59 13.96
CA LYS A 121 0.42 -7.20 14.72
C LYS A 121 -0.85 -7.30 13.88
N LEU A 122 -1.24 -6.25 13.14
CA LEU A 122 -2.42 -6.29 12.27
C LEU A 122 -2.29 -7.35 11.17
N VAL A 123 -1.11 -7.44 10.56
CA VAL A 123 -0.85 -8.43 9.49
C VAL A 123 -0.85 -9.85 10.05
N GLU A 124 -0.26 -10.07 11.23
CA GLU A 124 -0.29 -11.35 11.93
C GLU A 124 -1.72 -11.80 12.24
N LEU A 125 -2.60 -10.89 12.66
CA LEU A 125 -4.02 -11.19 12.87
C LEU A 125 -4.68 -11.68 11.58
N LEU A 126 -4.44 -11.00 10.45
CA LEU A 126 -4.97 -11.42 9.15
C LEU A 126 -4.43 -12.79 8.74
N VAL A 127 -3.13 -13.02 8.90
CA VAL A 127 -2.50 -14.33 8.62
C VAL A 127 -3.12 -15.44 9.46
N GLU A 128 -3.36 -15.22 10.74
CA GLU A 128 -3.96 -16.22 11.63
C GLU A 128 -5.44 -16.47 11.33
N LEU A 129 -6.21 -15.45 10.92
CA LEU A 129 -7.56 -15.63 10.40
C LEU A 129 -7.55 -16.57 9.18
N GLY A 130 -6.60 -16.39 8.26
CA GLY A 130 -6.44 -17.27 7.10
C GLY A 130 -6.06 -18.73 7.41
N LYS A 131 -5.64 -19.03 8.65
CA LYS A 131 -5.32 -20.40 9.11
C LYS A 131 -6.51 -21.11 9.75
N LEU A 132 -7.60 -20.41 10.05
CA LEU A 132 -8.79 -21.01 10.63
C LEU A 132 -9.45 -22.00 9.67
N PRO A 133 -10.19 -23.01 10.19
CA PRO A 133 -10.93 -23.93 9.34
C PRO A 133 -11.87 -23.16 8.39
N PRO A 134 -11.80 -23.43 7.07
CA PRO A 134 -12.64 -22.73 6.11
C PRO A 134 -14.11 -22.99 6.41
N ARG A 135 -14.90 -21.92 6.48
CA ARG A 135 -16.36 -21.98 6.66
C ARG A 135 -17.03 -21.44 5.41
N ALA A 136 -17.93 -22.20 4.79
CA ALA A 136 -18.63 -21.75 3.59
C ALA A 136 -19.54 -20.55 3.90
N VAL A 137 -19.45 -19.50 3.09
CA VAL A 137 -20.29 -18.30 3.15
C VAL A 137 -20.67 -17.81 1.77
N LYS A 138 -21.77 -17.08 1.69
CA LYS A 138 -22.15 -16.30 0.50
C LYS A 138 -21.84 -14.83 0.73
N ILE A 139 -20.99 -14.26 -0.10
CA ILE A 139 -20.69 -12.83 -0.08
C ILE A 139 -21.26 -12.14 -1.31
N PHE A 140 -21.61 -10.87 -1.18
CA PHE A 140 -22.09 -10.05 -2.28
C PHE A 140 -20.87 -9.41 -2.95
N GLN A 141 -20.56 -9.79 -4.18
CA GLN A 141 -19.45 -9.23 -4.94
C GLN A 141 -19.94 -8.09 -5.84
N SER A 142 -19.05 -7.15 -6.17
CA SER A 142 -19.29 -5.95 -6.99
C SER A 142 -19.73 -6.29 -8.43
N LYS A 143 -20.99 -6.74 -8.57
CA LYS A 143 -21.74 -6.99 -9.82
C LYS A 143 -23.20 -7.43 -9.58
N PHE A 144 -23.75 -7.18 -8.39
CA PHE A 144 -25.08 -7.66 -7.99
C PHE A 144 -25.19 -9.20 -7.91
N GLU A 145 -24.07 -9.89 -7.72
CA GLU A 145 -24.02 -11.34 -7.65
C GLU A 145 -23.58 -11.84 -6.27
N TRP A 146 -24.19 -12.95 -5.84
CA TRP A 146 -23.80 -13.69 -4.66
C TRP A 146 -22.84 -14.79 -5.08
N VAL A 147 -21.65 -14.80 -4.47
CA VAL A 147 -20.64 -15.82 -4.73
C VAL A 147 -20.45 -16.71 -3.51
N ASP A 148 -20.42 -18.01 -3.74
CA ASP A 148 -20.01 -18.99 -2.73
C ASP A 148 -18.51 -18.88 -2.51
N THR A 149 -18.11 -18.76 -1.24
CA THR A 149 -16.72 -18.67 -0.85
C THR A 149 -16.50 -19.24 0.55
N GLU A 150 -15.27 -19.17 1.05
CA GLU A 150 -14.90 -19.57 2.39
C GLU A 150 -14.41 -18.34 3.16
N VAL A 151 -14.85 -18.20 4.42
CA VAL A 151 -14.40 -17.11 5.28
C VAL A 151 -12.88 -17.23 5.46
N TRP A 152 -12.20 -16.08 5.41
CA TRP A 152 -10.77 -15.90 5.65
C TRP A 152 -9.81 -16.54 4.63
N SER A 153 -10.21 -17.58 3.90
CA SER A 153 -9.28 -18.41 3.12
C SER A 153 -8.46 -17.63 2.08
N HIS A 154 -8.99 -16.52 1.54
CA HIS A 154 -8.33 -15.66 0.54
C HIS A 154 -8.47 -14.16 0.78
N HIS A 155 -8.92 -13.74 1.97
CA HIS A 155 -9.22 -12.34 2.27
C HIS A 155 -9.91 -11.59 1.12
N LEU A 156 -10.96 -12.17 0.53
CA LEU A 156 -11.49 -11.71 -0.77
C LEU A 156 -11.89 -10.23 -0.83
N LEU A 157 -12.31 -9.67 0.30
CA LEU A 157 -12.67 -8.25 0.40
C LEU A 157 -11.48 -7.36 0.75
N LEU A 158 -10.36 -7.90 1.23
CA LEU A 158 -9.19 -7.10 1.60
C LEU A 158 -8.63 -6.32 0.40
N PRO A 159 -8.40 -6.90 -0.80
CA PRO A 159 -7.96 -6.10 -1.95
C PRO A 159 -8.94 -4.99 -2.34
N GLU A 160 -10.25 -5.26 -2.26
CA GLU A 160 -11.28 -4.25 -2.56
C GLU A 160 -11.26 -3.13 -1.51
N GLN A 161 -11.10 -3.47 -0.23
CA GLN A 161 -11.08 -2.48 0.85
C GLN A 161 -9.79 -1.68 0.91
N LEU A 162 -8.65 -2.31 0.61
CA LEU A 162 -7.41 -1.60 0.35
C LEU A 162 -7.57 -0.61 -0.81
N TRP A 163 -8.32 -0.98 -1.86
CA TRP A 163 -8.59 -0.06 -2.96
C TRP A 163 -9.54 1.08 -2.57
N VAL A 164 -10.57 0.81 -1.75
CA VAL A 164 -11.52 1.84 -1.27
C VAL A 164 -10.84 2.86 -0.34
N LEU A 165 -9.94 2.40 0.51
CA LEU A 165 -9.22 3.22 1.49
C LEU A 165 -7.85 3.67 1.00
N ASP A 166 -7.50 3.38 -0.26
CA ASP A 166 -6.31 3.92 -0.89
C ASP A 166 -6.40 5.44 -0.85
N PRO A 167 -5.47 6.14 -0.16
CA PRO A 167 -5.45 7.61 -0.15
C PRO A 167 -5.23 8.19 -1.55
N GLY A 168 -4.97 7.33 -2.55
CA GLY A 168 -4.77 7.69 -3.93
C GLY A 168 -3.36 8.25 -4.12
N GLU A 169 -3.05 8.64 -5.34
CA GLU A 169 -1.80 9.35 -5.60
C GLU A 169 -1.89 10.78 -5.07
N LEU A 170 -0.84 11.19 -4.35
CA LEU A 170 -0.73 12.57 -3.89
C LEU A 170 -0.32 13.47 -5.06
N TYR A 171 -1.29 14.17 -5.63
CA TYR A 171 -1.07 15.16 -6.68
C TYR A 171 -0.78 16.53 -6.06
N ARG A 172 0.29 17.20 -6.50
CA ARG A 172 0.65 18.55 -6.01
C ARG A 172 -0.49 19.55 -6.12
N ASP A 173 -1.21 19.51 -7.23
CA ASP A 173 -2.32 20.43 -7.51
C ASP A 173 -3.48 20.27 -6.51
N SER A 174 -3.58 19.12 -5.82
CA SER A 174 -4.54 18.90 -4.74
C SER A 174 -4.25 19.76 -3.50
N PHE A 175 -3.02 20.24 -3.33
CA PHE A 175 -2.56 20.94 -2.12
C PHE A 175 -2.33 22.44 -2.31
N GLY A 176 -2.42 22.96 -3.53
CA GLY A 176 -2.20 24.37 -3.83
C GLY A 176 -0.77 24.86 -3.56
N ASP A 177 -0.65 26.11 -3.11
CA ASP A 177 0.65 26.73 -2.83
C ASP A 177 1.22 26.25 -1.49
N PHE A 178 2.36 25.58 -1.54
CA PHE A 178 3.07 25.06 -0.38
C PHE A 178 3.83 26.11 0.44
N THR A 179 3.67 27.39 0.15
CA THR A 179 4.19 28.47 1.00
C THR A 179 3.30 28.73 2.22
N THR A 180 2.04 28.29 2.22
CA THR A 180 1.15 28.48 3.36
C THR A 180 1.33 27.37 4.40
N PRO A 181 1.35 27.70 5.70
CA PRO A 181 1.44 26.70 6.77
C PRO A 181 0.33 25.66 6.72
N GLU A 182 -0.88 26.05 6.33
CA GLU A 182 -2.04 25.17 6.27
C GLU A 182 -1.90 24.10 5.17
N ASN A 183 -1.43 24.49 3.98
CA ASN A 183 -1.21 23.56 2.88
C ASN A 183 -0.02 22.63 3.16
N LEU A 184 1.01 23.12 3.85
CA LEU A 184 2.11 22.30 4.34
C LEU A 184 1.62 21.24 5.32
N LEU A 185 0.79 21.63 6.29
CA LEU A 185 0.25 20.72 7.28
C LEU A 185 -0.68 19.66 6.65
N SER A 186 -1.51 20.04 5.67
CA SER A 186 -2.33 19.08 4.91
C SER A 186 -1.46 18.08 4.16
N LEU A 187 -0.43 18.59 3.45
CA LEU A 187 0.53 17.74 2.74
C LEU A 187 1.23 16.76 3.68
N GLU A 188 1.68 17.22 4.85
CA GLU A 188 2.35 16.36 5.83
C GLU A 188 1.44 15.25 6.36
N ARG A 189 0.17 15.57 6.65
CA ARG A 189 -0.84 14.60 7.12
C ARG A 189 -1.15 13.56 6.04
N GLU A 190 -1.50 14.01 4.83
CA GLU A 190 -1.83 13.11 3.73
C GLU A 190 -0.60 12.28 3.29
N SER A 191 0.60 12.84 3.38
CA SER A 191 1.85 12.09 3.19
C SER A 191 2.04 11.00 4.24
N ALA A 192 1.70 11.26 5.51
CA ALA A 192 1.80 10.27 6.56
C ALA A 192 0.81 9.12 6.34
N ASP A 193 -0.46 9.44 6.06
CA ASP A 193 -1.50 8.45 5.75
C ASP A 193 -1.11 7.60 4.53
N TYR A 194 -0.62 8.24 3.47
CA TYR A 194 -0.12 7.57 2.25
C TYR A 194 1.02 6.58 2.55
N VAL A 195 2.01 7.01 3.32
CA VAL A 195 3.17 6.18 3.69
C VAL A 195 2.75 5.02 4.60
N ASN A 196 1.90 5.27 5.60
CA ASN A 196 1.42 4.24 6.53
C ASN A 196 0.58 3.19 5.81
N PHE A 197 -0.37 3.63 4.99
CA PHE A 197 -1.21 2.75 4.18
C PHE A 197 -0.38 1.82 3.29
N HIS A 198 0.56 2.37 2.53
CA HIS A 198 1.36 1.55 1.61
C HIS A 198 2.36 0.65 2.33
N ALA A 199 2.86 1.04 3.51
CA ALA A 199 3.66 0.15 4.33
C ALA A 199 2.84 -1.03 4.89
N PHE A 200 1.57 -0.81 5.24
CA PHE A 200 0.64 -1.89 5.60
C PHE A 200 0.38 -2.81 4.41
N ASN A 201 0.02 -2.24 3.24
CA ASN A 201 -0.24 -3.01 2.02
C ASN A 201 0.99 -3.86 1.62
N ALA A 202 2.19 -3.28 1.67
CA ALA A 202 3.42 -4.00 1.37
C ALA A 202 3.64 -5.20 2.32
N ARG A 203 3.29 -5.08 3.61
CA ARG A 203 3.36 -6.21 4.54
C ARG A 203 2.30 -7.27 4.24
N CYS A 204 1.06 -6.86 3.91
CA CYS A 204 0.02 -7.79 3.47
C CYS A 204 0.46 -8.59 2.23
N MET A 205 1.10 -7.93 1.27
CA MET A 205 1.69 -8.55 0.09
C MET A 205 2.84 -9.51 0.45
N ALA A 206 3.74 -9.09 1.33
CA ALA A 206 4.84 -9.91 1.82
C ALA A 206 4.34 -11.19 2.52
N ALA A 207 3.24 -11.07 3.27
CA ALA A 207 2.57 -12.19 3.94
C ALA A 207 1.72 -13.07 2.98
N GLY A 208 1.58 -12.67 1.71
CA GLY A 208 0.83 -13.41 0.70
C GLY A 208 -0.70 -13.32 0.85
N LEU A 209 -1.20 -12.34 1.60
CA LEU A 209 -2.64 -12.14 1.80
C LEU A 209 -3.38 -11.76 0.50
N ASP A 210 -2.64 -11.25 -0.48
CA ASP A 210 -3.11 -10.83 -1.81
C ASP A 210 -2.82 -11.87 -2.92
N ALA A 211 -2.29 -13.06 -2.57
CA ALA A 211 -1.71 -13.99 -3.55
C ALA A 211 -2.67 -14.49 -4.64
N ARG A 212 -3.99 -14.40 -4.41
CA ARG A 212 -5.03 -14.78 -5.38
C ARG A 212 -5.75 -13.60 -6.02
N SER A 213 -5.35 -12.37 -5.71
CA SER A 213 -5.95 -11.17 -6.27
C SER A 213 -5.68 -11.08 -7.77
N LYS A 214 -6.72 -10.77 -8.56
CA LYS A 214 -6.54 -10.43 -9.98
C LYS A 214 -5.89 -9.06 -10.07
N GLY A 215 -4.86 -8.92 -10.90
CA GLY A 215 -4.11 -7.67 -10.99
C GLY A 215 -3.14 -7.44 -9.84
N ARG A 216 -2.76 -8.49 -9.09
CA ARG A 216 -1.68 -8.44 -8.10
C ARG A 216 -0.44 -7.77 -8.71
N PHE A 217 0.19 -6.88 -7.95
CA PHE A 217 1.34 -6.05 -8.34
C PHE A 217 1.07 -4.94 -9.35
N SER A 218 -0.11 -4.89 -9.98
CA SER A 218 -0.39 -3.90 -11.02
C SER A 218 -0.31 -2.48 -10.47
N ALA A 219 -1.02 -2.22 -9.36
CA ALA A 219 -1.03 -0.92 -8.70
C ALA A 219 0.31 -0.65 -7.99
N GLU A 220 0.90 -1.67 -7.35
CA GLU A 220 2.15 -1.50 -6.60
C GLU A 220 3.34 -1.25 -7.52
N GLY A 221 3.44 -1.98 -8.63
CA GLY A 221 4.44 -1.73 -9.66
C GLY A 221 4.28 -0.36 -10.31
N HIS A 222 3.04 0.10 -10.51
CA HIS A 222 2.77 1.47 -10.94
C HIS A 222 3.30 2.48 -9.92
N ARG A 223 2.96 2.34 -8.63
CA ARG A 223 3.39 3.25 -7.55
C ARG A 223 4.91 3.27 -7.36
N ILE A 224 5.57 2.11 -7.38
CA ILE A 224 7.04 2.04 -7.32
C ILE A 224 7.64 2.80 -8.51
N SER A 225 7.10 2.57 -9.71
CA SER A 225 7.62 3.24 -10.91
C SER A 225 7.39 4.74 -10.88
N VAL A 226 6.18 5.21 -10.51
CA VAL A 226 5.89 6.64 -10.37
C VAL A 226 6.82 7.28 -9.33
N GLY A 227 7.09 6.60 -8.22
CA GLY A 227 8.01 7.09 -7.19
C GLY A 227 9.49 7.06 -7.58
N LEU A 228 9.91 6.28 -8.59
CA LEU A 228 11.32 6.10 -8.98
C LEU A 228 11.68 6.61 -10.39
N ASP A 229 10.71 6.77 -11.28
CA ASP A 229 10.86 7.56 -12.51
C ASP A 229 9.50 8.19 -12.92
N PRO A 230 9.26 9.52 -12.72
CA PRO A 230 7.99 10.14 -13.09
C PRO A 230 7.90 10.42 -14.58
N GLY A 231 8.96 10.16 -15.36
CA GLY A 231 9.25 10.70 -16.69
C GLY A 231 8.25 10.35 -17.80
N TYR A 232 7.06 9.87 -17.43
CA TYR A 232 5.91 9.80 -18.27
C TYR A 232 5.26 11.21 -18.39
N PRO A 233 5.17 11.79 -19.61
CA PRO A 233 4.77 13.19 -19.83
C PRO A 233 3.34 13.57 -19.39
N ASN A 234 2.54 12.62 -18.90
CA ASN A 234 1.20 12.86 -18.38
C ASN A 234 1.15 12.89 -16.84
N TYR A 235 2.27 12.61 -16.17
CA TYR A 235 2.38 12.63 -14.71
C TYR A 235 3.25 13.83 -14.32
N GLU A 236 2.75 15.04 -14.63
CA GLU A 236 3.37 16.33 -14.30
C GLU A 236 3.33 16.65 -12.79
N ALA A 237 3.02 15.67 -11.93
CA ALA A 237 3.03 15.87 -10.50
C ALA A 237 4.49 15.88 -10.01
N PRO A 238 4.98 16.96 -9.37
CA PRO A 238 6.30 16.93 -8.78
C PRO A 238 6.34 15.83 -7.75
N TRP A 239 7.36 14.99 -7.89
CA TRP A 239 7.80 14.05 -6.90
C TRP A 239 7.82 14.68 -5.51
N ILE A 240 7.06 14.10 -4.59
CA ILE A 240 7.16 14.39 -3.17
C ILE A 240 7.87 13.18 -2.54
N SER A 241 8.80 13.45 -1.63
CA SER A 241 9.61 12.42 -0.94
C SER A 241 8.82 11.21 -0.41
N CYS A 242 7.55 11.37 -0.06
CA CYS A 242 6.67 10.27 0.37
C CYS A 242 6.48 9.18 -0.71
N GLN A 243 6.41 9.51 -2.01
CA GLN A 243 6.27 8.53 -3.09
C GLN A 243 7.54 7.70 -3.25
N VAL A 244 8.70 8.35 -3.16
CA VAL A 244 10.01 7.68 -3.15
C VAL A 244 10.13 6.78 -1.92
N LEU A 245 9.70 7.27 -0.75
CA LEU A 245 9.68 6.49 0.48
C LEU A 245 8.80 5.25 0.35
N VAL A 246 7.60 5.38 -0.21
CA VAL A 246 6.68 4.27 -0.46
C VAL A 246 7.27 3.26 -1.45
N ALA A 247 7.86 3.73 -2.56
CA ALA A 247 8.56 2.85 -3.49
C ALA A 247 9.65 2.04 -2.78
N ALA A 248 10.47 2.71 -1.95
CA ALA A 248 11.50 2.06 -1.16
C ALA A 248 10.91 1.07 -0.12
N GLN A 249 9.79 1.40 0.53
CA GLN A 249 9.10 0.52 1.49
C GLN A 249 8.59 -0.77 0.84
N TYR A 250 7.97 -0.70 -0.34
CA TYR A 250 7.54 -1.91 -1.05
C TYR A 250 8.72 -2.84 -1.33
N ILE A 251 9.85 -2.30 -1.75
CA ILE A 251 11.06 -3.08 -1.98
C ILE A 251 11.60 -3.65 -0.65
N VAL A 252 11.70 -2.83 0.40
CA VAL A 252 12.22 -3.26 1.71
C VAL A 252 11.34 -4.33 2.35
N LEU A 253 10.02 -4.23 2.26
CA LEU A 253 9.09 -5.13 2.92
C LEU A 253 8.75 -6.33 2.02
N ALA A 254 8.23 -6.06 0.81
CA ALA A 254 7.71 -7.05 -0.12
C ALA A 254 8.66 -7.45 -1.26
N GLY A 255 9.85 -6.85 -1.35
CA GLY A 255 10.74 -7.03 -2.51
C GLY A 255 11.08 -8.47 -2.88
N HIS A 256 11.10 -9.39 -1.91
CA HIS A 256 11.33 -10.82 -2.18
C HIS A 256 10.17 -11.47 -2.95
N VAL A 257 8.92 -11.10 -2.64
CA VAL A 257 7.72 -11.53 -3.37
C VAL A 257 7.69 -10.87 -4.74
N ILE A 258 7.96 -9.56 -4.80
CA ILE A 258 7.98 -8.80 -6.06
C ILE A 258 9.05 -9.36 -7.01
N ALA A 259 10.27 -9.64 -6.53
CA ALA A 259 11.31 -10.26 -7.34
C ALA A 259 10.90 -11.65 -7.83
N ALA A 260 10.37 -12.49 -6.94
CA ALA A 260 9.95 -13.84 -7.31
C ALA A 260 8.87 -13.85 -8.40
N GLU A 261 7.91 -12.92 -8.34
CA GLU A 261 6.80 -12.87 -9.28
C GLU A 261 7.18 -12.09 -10.55
N CYS A 262 7.68 -10.87 -10.42
CA CYS A 262 7.91 -9.98 -11.55
C CYS A 262 9.20 -10.33 -12.30
N VAL A 263 10.30 -10.66 -11.60
CA VAL A 263 11.59 -10.93 -12.24
C VAL A 263 11.68 -12.38 -12.71
N ARG A 264 11.36 -13.34 -11.83
CA ARG A 264 11.61 -14.77 -12.11
C ARG A 264 10.49 -15.44 -12.90
N LYS A 265 9.22 -15.12 -12.61
CA LYS A 265 8.09 -15.71 -13.32
C LYS A 265 7.67 -14.94 -14.57
N GLN A 266 8.13 -13.68 -14.72
CA GLN A 266 7.78 -12.79 -15.84
C GLN A 266 6.28 -12.78 -16.09
N LEU A 267 5.53 -12.18 -15.16
CA LEU A 267 4.07 -12.14 -15.22
C LEU A 267 3.57 -11.71 -16.62
N PRO A 268 2.51 -12.36 -17.13
CA PRO A 268 1.93 -11.98 -18.41
C PRO A 268 1.48 -10.52 -18.37
N PRO A 269 1.57 -9.80 -19.49
CA PRO A 269 1.14 -8.41 -19.55
C PRO A 269 -0.37 -8.33 -19.25
N ASP A 270 -0.71 -7.80 -18.09
CA ASP A 270 -2.08 -7.38 -17.79
C ASP A 270 -2.28 -5.96 -18.33
N ARG A 271 -3.51 -5.62 -18.71
CA ARG A 271 -3.89 -4.30 -19.26
C ARG A 271 -3.56 -3.14 -18.30
N TYR A 272 -3.40 -3.45 -17.03
CA TYR A 272 -3.16 -2.48 -15.97
C TYR A 272 -1.70 -2.45 -15.49
N CYS A 273 -0.84 -3.33 -16.01
CA CYS A 273 0.56 -3.33 -15.61
C CYS A 273 1.23 -2.01 -16.03
N TRP A 274 2.19 -1.53 -15.22
CA TRP A 274 2.99 -0.37 -15.62
C TRP A 274 3.62 -0.62 -16.99
N LYS A 275 3.65 0.38 -17.87
CA LYS A 275 3.99 0.17 -19.28
C LYS A 275 5.37 -0.45 -19.54
N GLY A 276 6.35 -0.26 -18.67
CA GLY A 276 7.63 -0.97 -18.83
C GLY A 276 7.58 -2.45 -18.42
N TRP A 277 6.49 -2.92 -17.81
CA TRP A 277 6.16 -4.34 -17.66
C TRP A 277 5.31 -4.90 -18.81
N GLU A 278 4.76 -4.05 -19.68
CA GLU A 278 4.15 -4.54 -20.91
C GLU A 278 5.23 -5.34 -21.66
N ASN A 279 4.97 -6.62 -21.90
CA ASN A 279 5.87 -7.63 -22.50
C ASN A 279 6.79 -8.42 -21.56
N GLY A 280 6.49 -8.51 -20.26
CA GLY A 280 7.21 -9.45 -19.36
C GLY A 280 8.63 -9.02 -19.03
N ASN A 281 8.94 -7.73 -19.15
CA ASN A 281 10.28 -7.18 -18.99
C ASN A 281 10.67 -6.89 -17.52
N GLY A 282 10.19 -7.73 -16.60
CA GLY A 282 10.40 -7.58 -15.16
C GLY A 282 11.87 -7.41 -14.75
N PRO A 283 12.83 -8.18 -15.31
CA PRO A 283 14.26 -7.98 -15.05
C PRO A 283 14.76 -6.57 -15.39
N SER A 284 14.35 -5.99 -16.53
CA SER A 284 14.79 -4.65 -16.91
C SER A 284 14.18 -3.58 -16.02
N VAL A 285 12.91 -3.76 -15.60
CA VAL A 285 12.28 -2.83 -14.66
C VAL A 285 12.92 -2.91 -13.28
N TRP A 286 13.24 -4.11 -12.81
CA TRP A 286 13.99 -4.30 -11.57
C TRP A 286 15.36 -3.61 -11.63
N LYS A 287 16.10 -3.79 -12.74
CA LYS A 287 17.37 -3.09 -12.98
C LYS A 287 17.17 -1.58 -12.96
N HIS A 288 16.19 -1.06 -13.68
CA HIS A 288 15.89 0.37 -13.74
C HIS A 288 15.56 0.96 -12.37
N TRP A 289 14.67 0.33 -11.59
CA TRP A 289 14.37 0.75 -10.22
C TRP A 289 15.60 0.73 -9.31
N ALA A 290 16.45 -0.31 -9.42
CA ALA A 290 17.70 -0.39 -8.65
C ALA A 290 18.66 0.75 -9.00
N THR A 291 18.82 1.07 -10.29
CA THR A 291 19.60 2.22 -10.77
C THR A 291 19.04 3.53 -10.19
N LYS A 292 17.73 3.75 -10.27
CA LYS A 292 17.08 4.97 -9.75
C LYS A 292 17.23 5.14 -8.25
N LEU A 293 17.06 4.07 -7.48
CA LEU A 293 17.34 4.10 -6.04
C LEU A 293 18.82 4.43 -5.75
N GLY A 294 19.74 3.95 -6.58
CA GLY A 294 21.16 4.31 -6.52
C GLY A 294 21.40 5.81 -6.75
N GLU A 295 20.86 6.36 -7.83
CA GLU A 295 20.94 7.80 -8.17
C GLU A 295 20.39 8.66 -7.02
N ILE A 296 19.22 8.32 -6.48
CA ILE A 296 18.59 9.03 -5.37
C ILE A 296 19.45 8.91 -4.10
N ALA A 297 19.92 7.71 -3.75
CA ALA A 297 20.76 7.49 -2.57
C ALA A 297 22.03 8.34 -2.61
N ASP A 298 22.70 8.38 -3.77
CA ASP A 298 23.95 9.11 -3.93
C ASP A 298 23.74 10.62 -3.87
N THR A 299 22.64 11.11 -4.44
CA THR A 299 22.27 12.52 -4.39
C THR A 299 21.94 12.96 -2.95
N LEU A 300 21.16 12.14 -2.22
CA LEU A 300 20.88 12.36 -0.79
C LEU A 300 22.14 12.31 0.08
N ARG A 301 23.14 11.48 -0.26
CA ARG A 301 24.42 11.42 0.44
C ARG A 301 25.26 12.67 0.25
N ARG A 302 25.26 13.25 -0.96
CA ARG A 302 25.97 14.50 -1.27
C ARG A 302 25.26 15.73 -0.70
N GLY A 303 24.03 15.58 -0.20
CA GLY A 303 23.22 16.69 0.29
C GLY A 303 22.66 17.56 -0.84
N GLU A 304 22.70 17.06 -2.07
CA GLU A 304 22.19 17.72 -3.27
C GLU A 304 20.67 17.58 -3.38
N ASP A 305 20.08 18.37 -4.29
CA ASP A 305 18.65 18.29 -4.62
C ASP A 305 18.41 17.08 -5.53
N PRO A 306 17.61 16.08 -5.11
CA PRO A 306 17.30 14.91 -5.92
C PRO A 306 16.26 15.16 -7.02
N GLY A 307 15.88 16.42 -7.27
CA GLY A 307 14.91 16.80 -8.29
C GLY A 307 13.46 16.64 -7.81
N PHE A 308 13.27 16.55 -6.49
CA PHE A 308 11.96 16.37 -5.88
C PHE A 308 11.85 17.03 -4.52
N ARG A 309 10.62 17.29 -4.09
CA ARG A 309 10.37 17.96 -2.82
C ARG A 309 10.61 17.01 -1.65
N VAL A 310 11.72 17.24 -0.95
CA VAL A 310 12.05 16.56 0.31
C VAL A 310 11.36 17.26 1.47
N LEU A 311 10.54 16.53 2.23
CA LEU A 311 10.07 17.00 3.53
C LEU A 311 11.25 16.87 4.50
N GLU A 312 11.87 17.99 4.89
CA GLU A 312 13.18 17.99 5.58
C GLU A 312 13.18 17.16 6.87
N GLY A 313 12.07 17.13 7.62
CA GLY A 313 11.92 16.27 8.80
C GLY A 313 12.08 14.77 8.54
N ASN A 314 11.91 14.34 7.27
CA ASN A 314 11.96 12.95 6.84
C ASN A 314 13.21 12.61 6.00
N ARG A 315 14.13 13.54 5.79
CA ARG A 315 15.31 13.34 4.91
C ARG A 315 16.16 12.14 5.35
N GLY A 316 16.43 12.01 6.65
CA GLY A 316 17.21 10.90 7.21
C GLY A 316 16.54 9.54 6.97
N THR A 317 15.27 9.44 7.35
CA THR A 317 14.41 8.28 7.10
C THR A 317 14.36 7.87 5.63
N LEU A 318 14.13 8.84 4.74
CA LEU A 318 14.09 8.61 3.30
C LEU A 318 15.41 8.03 2.81
N LYS A 319 16.53 8.67 3.19
CA LYS A 319 17.87 8.21 2.81
C LYS A 319 18.11 6.77 3.27
N ASP A 320 17.81 6.45 4.52
CA ASP A 320 18.01 5.12 5.07
C ASP A 320 17.13 4.08 4.37
N MET A 321 15.86 4.40 4.09
CA MET A 321 14.95 3.49 3.40
C MET A 321 15.37 3.25 1.96
N VAL A 322 15.76 4.29 1.21
CA VAL A 322 16.26 4.18 -0.17
C VAL A 322 17.51 3.31 -0.22
N ILE A 323 18.45 3.48 0.72
CA ILE A 323 19.65 2.64 0.82
C ILE A 323 19.28 1.19 1.09
N LYS A 324 18.42 0.93 2.09
CA LYS A 324 17.94 -0.43 2.40
C LYS A 324 17.23 -1.07 1.20
N ALA A 325 16.42 -0.32 0.48
CA ALA A 325 15.72 -0.79 -0.71
C ALA A 325 16.71 -1.21 -1.80
N ARG A 326 17.65 -0.33 -2.16
CA ARG A 326 18.73 -0.62 -3.12
C ARG A 326 19.50 -1.88 -2.72
N ASP A 327 19.94 -1.96 -1.46
CA ASP A 327 20.74 -3.09 -0.98
C ASP A 327 19.95 -4.41 -1.04
N LYS A 328 18.66 -4.36 -0.71
CA LYS A 328 17.77 -5.51 -0.87
C LYS A 328 17.60 -5.93 -2.34
N MET A 329 17.51 -4.99 -3.27
CA MET A 329 17.42 -5.32 -4.70
C MET A 329 18.68 -6.00 -5.22
N VAL A 330 19.85 -5.49 -4.83
CA VAL A 330 21.16 -6.10 -5.15
C VAL A 330 21.26 -7.49 -4.53
N ALA A 331 20.84 -7.66 -3.27
CA ALA A 331 20.90 -8.96 -2.59
C ALA A 331 19.98 -10.01 -3.22
N LEU A 332 18.81 -9.60 -3.73
CA LEU A 332 17.84 -10.51 -4.33
C LEU A 332 18.20 -10.93 -5.76
N GLU A 333 18.81 -10.04 -6.55
CA GLU A 333 19.13 -10.26 -7.97
C GLU A 333 20.49 -9.64 -8.35
N PRO A 334 21.62 -10.12 -7.79
CA PRO A 334 22.93 -9.47 -7.91
C PRO A 334 23.45 -9.41 -9.35
N GLU A 335 23.19 -10.45 -10.15
CA GLU A 335 23.64 -10.53 -11.54
C GLU A 335 22.97 -9.48 -12.44
N LEU A 336 21.68 -9.19 -12.20
CA LEU A 336 20.94 -8.20 -12.97
C LEU A 336 21.45 -6.77 -12.71
N VAL A 337 21.83 -6.49 -11.46
CA VAL A 337 22.30 -5.15 -11.07
C VAL A 337 23.77 -4.94 -11.44
N ALA A 338 24.61 -5.97 -11.36
CA ALA A 338 26.04 -5.88 -11.68
C ALA A 338 26.34 -5.61 -13.17
N GLN A 339 25.44 -5.98 -14.09
CA GLN A 339 25.56 -5.72 -15.53
C GLN A 339 25.40 -4.23 -15.91
N SER A 340 25.48 -3.30 -14.96
CA SER A 340 25.43 -1.86 -15.20
C SER A 340 26.80 -1.26 -15.53
N ASP A 341 27.89 -1.93 -15.15
CA ASP A 341 29.24 -1.34 -15.21
C ASP A 341 30.10 -1.82 -16.39
N SER A 342 29.59 -2.74 -17.23
CA SER A 342 30.40 -3.44 -18.24
C SER A 342 30.12 -3.12 -19.70
N ASP A 343 29.12 -2.29 -20.03
CA ASP A 343 28.86 -1.92 -21.43
C ASP A 343 29.38 -0.51 -21.73
N PRO A 344 30.61 -0.36 -22.27
CA PRO A 344 30.90 0.82 -23.05
C PRO A 344 29.95 0.81 -24.24
N VAL A 345 29.05 1.78 -24.29
CA VAL A 345 28.28 2.14 -25.48
C VAL A 345 29.28 2.47 -26.58
N THR A 346 29.73 1.43 -27.27
CA THR A 346 30.65 1.53 -28.39
C THR A 346 29.76 1.68 -29.62
N GLU A 347 29.64 2.93 -30.05
CA GLU A 347 29.36 3.39 -31.41
C GLU A 347 28.88 2.31 -32.41
N ALA A 348 27.56 2.08 -32.44
CA ALA A 348 26.89 1.52 -33.61
C ALA A 348 26.00 2.60 -34.24
N LYS A 349 26.60 3.74 -34.60
CA LYS A 349 25.95 4.81 -35.38
C LYS A 349 26.92 5.41 -36.41
N THR A 350 27.62 4.57 -37.17
CA THR A 350 28.43 5.09 -38.28
C THR A 350 28.55 4.16 -39.50
N GLU A 351 27.61 3.25 -39.75
CA GLU A 351 27.68 2.38 -40.95
C GLU A 351 26.40 2.26 -41.78
N THR A 352 25.40 3.13 -41.58
CA THR A 352 24.17 3.11 -42.43
C THR A 352 23.90 4.43 -43.16
N GLN A 353 24.91 5.31 -43.30
CA GLN A 353 24.80 6.51 -44.15
C GLN A 353 25.73 6.52 -45.37
N ALA A 354 26.60 5.51 -45.54
CA ALA A 354 27.46 5.41 -46.72
C ALA A 354 26.85 4.61 -47.90
N GLN A 355 25.72 3.92 -47.70
CA GLN A 355 25.13 3.04 -48.73
C GLN A 355 23.90 3.61 -49.46
N LEU A 356 23.43 4.82 -49.13
CA LEU A 356 22.29 5.46 -49.82
C LEU A 356 22.68 6.69 -50.67
N ALA A 357 23.97 7.01 -50.79
CA ALA A 357 24.45 8.12 -51.62
C ALA A 357 25.02 7.69 -52.99
N GLY A 358 24.93 6.41 -53.35
CA GLY A 358 25.59 5.85 -54.54
C GLY A 358 24.70 5.49 -55.74
N GLU A 359 23.38 5.56 -55.65
CA GLU A 359 22.48 5.05 -56.71
C GLU A 359 21.45 6.09 -57.18
N ALA A 360 21.91 7.30 -57.50
CA ALA A 360 21.09 8.31 -58.17
C ALA A 360 21.86 9.05 -59.28
N GLU A 361 22.60 8.33 -60.13
CA GLU A 361 22.98 8.82 -61.47
C GLU A 361 22.90 7.69 -62.49
N GLY A 362 21.90 7.77 -63.38
CA GLY A 362 21.83 7.00 -64.62
C GLY A 362 20.79 5.88 -64.65
N TYR A 363 19.54 6.20 -64.99
CA TYR A 363 18.86 5.75 -66.23
C TYR A 363 17.43 6.29 -66.28
#